data_AF-A0A1M6Y9B7-F1
#
_entry.id   AF-A0A1M6Y9B7-F1
#
_cell.length_a   1.000
_cell.length_b   1.000
_cell.length_c   1.000
_cell.angle_alpha   90.00
_cell.angle_beta   90.00
_cell.angle_gamma   90.00
#
_symmetry.space_group_name_H-M   'P 1'
#
loop_
_entity.id
_entity.type
_entity.pdbx_description
1 polymer ?
#
loop_
_entity_poly.entity_id
_entity_poly.type
_entity_poly.pdbx_seq_one_letter_code
_entity_poly.pdbx_strand_id
1 'polypeptide(L)'
;MGSSVSGLYSGTRGASQPFASKYSVMANMKEKDIKDGILIPEKGYPKNPTATNLKDAIKGNAVYMDGKKANGKYTYVVDEKGNLIFGKRENPDNPTLRSPHPMLIGGKNPKVKCAGMIDIRNGKIFNIDTDSGHYKPNEKSLPEAEKILSSLPSSVFARKSKWRKK
;
A
#
# COMPACT_ATOMS: atom_id res chain seq x y z
N MET A 1 0.56 27.59 12.17
CA MET A 1 -0.06 26.25 12.25
C MET A 1 -0.06 25.64 10.86
N GLY A 2 0.47 24.41 10.71
CA GLY A 2 0.36 23.63 9.47
C GLY A 2 1.68 23.36 8.74
N SER A 3 2.70 22.84 9.42
CA SER A 3 3.90 22.30 8.77
C SER A 3 3.54 21.03 8.00
N SER A 4 3.24 21.18 6.72
CA SER A 4 3.08 20.07 5.79
C SER A 4 4.47 19.57 5.40
N VAL A 5 5.05 18.69 6.23
CA VAL A 5 6.22 17.91 5.82
C VAL A 5 5.72 16.85 4.86
N SER A 6 5.62 17.21 3.57
CA SER A 6 5.53 16.26 2.49
C SER A 6 6.86 15.51 2.43
N GLY A 7 6.95 14.41 3.20
CA GLY A 7 8.08 13.50 3.15
C GLY A 7 8.21 12.92 1.75
N LEU A 8 9.10 13.53 0.96
CA LEU A 8 9.58 13.03 -0.31
C LEU A 8 10.30 11.71 -0.05
N TYR A 9 9.57 10.61 -0.16
CA TYR A 9 10.19 9.30 -0.21
C TYR A 9 10.78 9.12 -1.61
N SER A 10 12.11 9.17 -1.70
CA SER A 10 12.84 8.56 -2.80
C SER A 10 12.74 7.05 -2.61
N GLY A 11 12.05 6.37 -3.53
CA GLY A 11 12.02 4.90 -3.57
C GLY A 11 13.44 4.37 -3.45
N THR A 12 13.68 3.49 -2.49
CA THR A 12 14.98 2.82 -2.35
C THR A 12 15.23 2.01 -3.63
N ARG A 13 16.11 2.51 -4.50
CA ARG A 13 16.61 1.89 -5.75
C ARG A 13 17.41 0.61 -5.44
N GLY A 14 16.75 -0.40 -4.88
CA GLY A 14 17.30 -1.75 -4.76
C GLY A 14 16.62 -2.68 -5.76
N ALA A 15 17.34 -3.72 -6.20
CA ALA A 15 16.77 -4.75 -7.06
C ALA A 15 15.50 -5.36 -6.43
N SER A 16 14.51 -5.65 -7.28
CA SER A 16 13.33 -6.39 -6.88
C SER A 16 13.70 -7.83 -6.49
N GLN A 17 12.85 -8.47 -5.68
CA GLN A 17 12.90 -9.91 -5.53
C GLN A 17 12.64 -10.59 -6.89
N PRO A 18 13.15 -11.81 -7.12
CA PRO A 18 12.75 -12.63 -8.26
C PRO A 18 11.22 -12.73 -8.37
N PHE A 19 10.71 -12.96 -9.58
CA PHE A 19 9.27 -13.16 -9.75
C PHE A 19 8.79 -14.37 -8.93
N ALA A 20 7.73 -14.16 -8.16
CA ALA A 20 7.09 -15.17 -7.34
C ALA A 20 5.59 -14.89 -7.27
N SER A 21 4.78 -15.91 -7.02
CA SER A 21 3.35 -15.75 -6.80
C SER A 21 3.03 -15.01 -5.50
N LYS A 22 3.98 -14.97 -4.56
CA LYS A 22 3.88 -14.29 -3.26
C LYS A 22 5.25 -13.78 -2.82
N TYR A 23 5.25 -12.64 -2.16
CA TYR A 23 6.43 -11.98 -1.59
C TYR A 23 6.33 -11.97 -0.08
N SER A 24 7.41 -12.38 0.59
CA SER A 24 7.59 -12.17 2.03
C SER A 24 8.37 -10.88 2.25
N VAL A 25 8.34 -10.36 3.48
CA VAL A 25 9.18 -9.21 3.87
C VAL A 25 10.65 -9.57 3.71
N MET A 26 11.44 -8.69 3.10
CA MET A 26 12.89 -8.84 2.95
C MET A 26 13.55 -9.03 4.32
N ALA A 27 14.49 -9.98 4.43
CA ALA A 27 15.14 -10.33 5.70
C ALA A 27 15.78 -9.11 6.39
N ASN A 28 16.53 -8.29 5.63
CA ASN A 28 17.16 -7.08 6.16
C ASN A 28 16.14 -6.02 6.65
N MET A 29 14.98 -5.93 6.01
CA MET A 29 13.91 -5.02 6.44
C MET A 29 13.21 -5.55 7.69
N LYS A 30 12.99 -6.87 7.75
CA LYS A 30 12.46 -7.55 8.93
C LYS A 30 13.36 -7.35 10.15
N GLU A 31 14.67 -7.56 10.00
CA GLU A 31 15.66 -7.31 11.05
C GLU A 31 15.66 -5.86 11.51
N LYS A 32 15.60 -4.91 10.57
CA LYS A 32 15.49 -3.49 10.88
C LYS A 32 14.22 -3.17 11.65
N ASP A 33 13.07 -3.70 11.23
CA ASP A 33 11.79 -3.46 11.90
C ASP A 33 11.75 -4.07 13.31
N ILE A 34 12.46 -5.18 13.56
CA ILE A 34 12.64 -5.72 14.92
C ILE A 34 13.47 -4.76 15.77
N LYS A 35 14.61 -4.27 15.25
CA LYS A 35 15.47 -3.30 15.95
C LYS A 35 14.75 -1.99 16.26
N ASP A 36 13.91 -1.53 15.33
CA ASP A 36 13.13 -0.29 15.47
C ASP A 36 11.85 -0.47 16.32
N GLY A 37 11.58 -1.69 16.83
CA GLY A 37 10.38 -1.99 17.62
C GLY A 37 9.06 -1.99 16.83
N ILE A 38 9.12 -2.00 15.49
CA ILE A 38 7.96 -2.03 14.59
C ILE A 38 7.42 -3.46 14.44
N LEU A 39 8.32 -4.46 14.42
CA LEU A 39 7.97 -5.87 14.40
C LEU A 39 8.33 -6.48 15.75
N ILE A 40 7.31 -6.90 16.51
CA ILE A 40 7.51 -7.64 17.76
C ILE A 40 7.51 -9.13 17.41
N PRO A 41 8.60 -9.91 17.56
CA PRO A 41 8.67 -11.29 17.07
C PRO A 41 7.51 -12.19 17.52
N GLU A 42 7.06 -12.03 18.76
CA GLU A 42 5.98 -12.82 19.35
C GLU A 42 4.56 -12.37 18.94
N LYS A 43 4.38 -11.12 18.53
CA LYS A 43 3.07 -10.54 18.18
C LYS A 43 2.89 -10.32 16.67
N GLY A 44 3.98 -10.07 15.95
CA GLY A 44 4.01 -9.68 14.55
C GLY A 44 3.96 -8.18 14.33
N TYR A 45 3.74 -7.78 13.08
CA TYR A 45 3.47 -6.39 12.72
C TYR A 45 2.08 -6.00 13.26
N PRO A 46 1.96 -4.90 14.01
CA PRO A 46 0.66 -4.37 14.38
C PRO A 46 -0.08 -3.92 13.12
N LYS A 47 -1.40 -4.10 13.09
CA LYS A 47 -2.19 -3.73 11.91
C LYS A 47 -2.42 -2.22 11.91
N ASN A 48 -2.06 -1.58 10.80
CA ASN A 48 -2.26 -0.15 10.60
C ASN A 48 -3.77 0.20 10.68
N PRO A 49 -4.16 1.19 11.50
CA PRO A 49 -5.56 1.50 11.79
C PRO A 49 -6.31 2.09 10.57
N THR A 50 -5.59 2.67 9.62
CA THR A 50 -6.13 3.23 8.38
C THR A 50 -6.19 2.22 7.24
N ALA A 51 -5.74 0.98 7.45
CA ALA A 51 -5.71 -0.04 6.42
C ALA A 51 -7.15 -0.47 6.05
N THR A 52 -7.54 -0.18 4.81
CA THR A 52 -8.88 -0.50 4.29
C THR A 52 -8.79 -1.16 2.92
N ASN A 53 -9.77 -2.00 2.59
CA ASN A 53 -9.93 -2.51 1.24
C ASN A 53 -10.35 -1.36 0.32
N LEU A 54 -9.73 -1.28 -0.86
CA LEU A 54 -10.05 -0.28 -1.87
C LEU A 54 -11.53 -0.34 -2.29
N LYS A 55 -12.11 -1.54 -2.43
CA LYS A 55 -13.51 -1.69 -2.83
C LYS A 55 -14.46 -1.08 -1.79
N ASP A 56 -14.16 -1.30 -0.51
CA ASP A 56 -14.97 -0.79 0.61
C ASP A 56 -14.80 0.74 0.78
N ALA A 57 -13.65 1.27 0.37
CA ALA A 57 -13.36 2.71 0.39
C ALA A 57 -14.04 3.49 -0.73
N ILE A 58 -14.61 2.83 -1.74
CA ILE A 58 -15.31 3.50 -2.85
C ILE A 58 -16.74 3.83 -2.42
N LYS A 59 -17.10 5.11 -2.50
CA LYS A 59 -18.47 5.61 -2.29
C LYS A 59 -18.90 6.42 -3.51
N GLY A 60 -19.91 5.91 -4.22
CA GLY A 60 -20.32 6.45 -5.51
C GLY A 60 -19.18 6.39 -6.53
N ASN A 61 -18.65 7.54 -6.93
CA ASN A 61 -17.59 7.63 -7.93
C ASN A 61 -16.21 8.00 -7.35
N ALA A 62 -16.01 7.98 -6.04
CA ALA A 62 -14.77 8.42 -5.42
C ALA A 62 -14.30 7.47 -4.31
N VAL A 63 -12.98 7.40 -4.14
CA VAL A 63 -12.32 6.72 -3.03
C VAL A 63 -12.25 7.67 -1.83
N TYR A 64 -12.59 7.15 -0.64
CA TYR A 64 -12.57 7.88 0.62
C TYR A 64 -11.57 7.27 1.61
N MET A 65 -11.01 8.10 2.47
CA MET A 65 -10.18 7.74 3.61
C MET A 65 -10.56 8.67 4.76
N ASP A 66 -10.86 8.13 5.93
CA ASP A 66 -11.26 8.89 7.13
C ASP A 66 -12.40 9.90 6.86
N GLY A 67 -13.43 9.45 6.14
CA GLY A 67 -14.61 10.27 5.83
C GLY A 67 -14.40 11.37 4.78
N LYS A 68 -13.17 11.53 4.24
CA LYS A 68 -12.85 12.55 3.22
C LYS A 68 -12.42 11.88 1.92
N LYS A 69 -12.56 12.59 0.79
CA LYS A 69 -12.02 12.10 -0.49
C LYS A 69 -10.51 11.87 -0.34
N ALA A 70 -10.07 10.67 -0.68
CA ALA A 70 -8.66 10.33 -0.62
C ALA A 70 -7.85 11.21 -1.59
N ASN A 71 -6.72 11.72 -1.14
CA ASN A 71 -5.87 12.61 -1.92
C ASN A 71 -4.41 12.47 -1.50
N GLY A 72 -3.55 12.09 -2.44
CA GLY A 72 -2.13 11.83 -2.22
C GLY A 72 -1.72 10.40 -2.58
N LYS A 73 -0.48 10.07 -2.22
CA LYS A 73 0.08 8.72 -2.37
C LYS A 73 -0.12 7.91 -1.09
N TYR A 74 -0.61 6.69 -1.24
CA TYR A 74 -0.84 5.75 -0.15
C TYR A 74 -0.05 4.48 -0.40
N THR A 75 0.42 3.84 0.67
CA THR A 75 0.97 2.48 0.56
C THR A 75 -0.17 1.52 0.28
N TYR A 76 0.05 0.52 -0.56
CA TYR A 76 -0.89 -0.58 -0.75
C TYR A 76 -0.22 -1.94 -0.77
N VAL A 77 -1.00 -2.98 -0.51
CA VAL A 77 -0.67 -4.38 -0.74
C VAL A 77 -1.83 -5.08 -1.43
N VAL A 78 -1.52 -6.06 -2.27
CA VAL A 78 -2.48 -7.08 -2.69
C VAL A 78 -2.29 -8.29 -1.79
N ASP A 79 -3.26 -8.57 -0.93
CA ASP A 79 -3.18 -9.70 -0.01
C ASP A 79 -3.25 -11.05 -0.74
N GLU A 80 -3.05 -12.16 -0.01
CA GLU A 80 -3.09 -13.49 -0.60
C GLU A 80 -4.47 -13.87 -1.19
N LYS A 81 -5.53 -13.20 -0.75
CA LYS A 81 -6.91 -13.38 -1.23
C LYS A 81 -7.21 -12.53 -2.47
N GLY A 82 -6.31 -11.65 -2.89
CA GLY A 82 -6.52 -10.75 -4.03
C GLY A 82 -7.29 -9.48 -3.67
N ASN A 83 -7.29 -9.05 -2.41
CA ASN A 83 -7.80 -7.75 -2.00
C ASN A 83 -6.69 -6.70 -2.08
N LEU A 84 -7.00 -5.52 -2.62
CA LEU A 84 -6.12 -4.36 -2.57
C LEU A 84 -6.39 -3.60 -1.28
N ILE A 85 -5.49 -3.75 -0.30
CA ILE A 85 -5.55 -3.04 0.97
C ILE A 85 -4.61 -1.84 0.88
N PHE A 86 -5.09 -0.64 1.21
CA PHE A 86 -4.29 0.57 1.21
C PHE A 86 -4.53 1.38 2.48
N GLY A 87 -3.60 2.28 2.80
CA GLY A 87 -3.67 3.06 4.04
C GLY A 87 -2.66 4.20 4.05
N LYS A 88 -2.84 5.11 5.01
CA LYS A 88 -1.84 6.12 5.36
C LYS A 88 -0.65 5.46 6.06
N ARG A 89 0.45 6.19 6.23
CA ARG A 89 1.54 5.74 7.09
C ARG A 89 1.22 6.13 8.53
N GLU A 90 0.60 5.20 9.25
CA GLU A 90 0.20 5.39 10.64
C GLU A 90 0.51 4.13 11.44
N ASN A 91 1.38 4.28 12.43
CA ASN A 91 1.74 3.18 13.31
C ASN A 91 0.88 3.28 14.59
N PRO A 92 0.05 2.27 14.89
CA PRO A 92 -0.91 2.32 15.99
C PRO A 92 -0.23 2.26 17.36
N ASP A 93 0.95 1.65 17.44
CA ASP A 93 1.66 1.46 18.71
C ASP A 93 2.49 2.71 19.06
N ASN A 94 3.04 3.39 18.05
CA ASN A 94 3.78 4.63 18.23
C ASN A 94 3.76 5.51 16.96
N PRO A 95 3.12 6.69 16.98
CA PRO A 95 2.97 7.55 15.80
C PRO A 95 4.29 8.16 15.30
N THR A 96 5.36 8.11 16.10
CA THR A 96 6.70 8.57 15.67
C THR A 96 7.47 7.50 14.88
N LEU A 97 7.04 6.23 14.97
CA LEU A 97 7.64 5.13 14.22
C LEU A 97 7.10 5.04 12.79
N ARG A 98 7.91 4.40 11.93
CA ARG A 98 7.52 4.11 10.56
C ARG A 98 6.31 3.16 10.55
N SER A 99 5.44 3.32 9.55
CA SER A 99 4.40 2.34 9.20
C SER A 99 4.71 1.72 7.83
N PRO A 100 5.45 0.60 7.76
CA PRO A 100 5.77 -0.07 6.52
C PRO A 100 4.60 -0.87 5.91
N HIS A 101 4.74 -1.27 4.63
CA HIS A 101 3.73 -2.06 3.90
C HIS A 101 3.20 -3.30 4.64
N PRO A 102 4.02 -4.08 5.38
CA PRO A 102 3.55 -5.24 6.12
C PRO A 102 2.42 -4.95 7.12
N MET A 103 2.38 -3.74 7.69
CA MET A 103 1.36 -3.34 8.65
C MET A 103 -0.04 -3.21 8.03
N LEU A 104 -0.18 -3.09 6.71
CA LEU A 104 -1.50 -3.05 6.08
C LEU A 104 -2.30 -4.35 6.27
N ILE A 105 -1.60 -5.49 6.38
CA ILE A 105 -2.21 -6.80 6.66
C ILE A 105 -1.83 -7.36 8.04
N GLY A 106 -0.75 -6.85 8.65
CA GLY A 106 -0.30 -7.21 9.99
C GLY A 106 0.17 -8.66 10.12
N GLY A 107 0.47 -9.07 11.36
CA GLY A 107 0.83 -10.45 11.69
C GLY A 107 2.33 -10.77 11.59
N LYS A 108 2.69 -12.02 11.91
CA LYS A 108 4.09 -12.44 12.12
C LYS A 108 4.90 -12.57 10.83
N ASN A 109 4.26 -13.03 9.77
CA ASN A 109 4.91 -13.25 8.47
C ASN A 109 3.94 -12.90 7.33
N PRO A 110 3.59 -11.61 7.20
CA PRO A 110 2.65 -11.19 6.17
C PRO A 110 3.24 -11.44 4.78
N LYS A 111 2.41 -12.00 3.90
CA LYS A 111 2.73 -12.29 2.51
C LYS A 111 1.75 -11.57 1.60
N VAL A 112 2.25 -11.12 0.45
CA VAL A 112 1.47 -10.34 -0.51
C VAL A 112 1.74 -10.83 -1.92
N LYS A 113 0.75 -10.70 -2.80
CA LYS A 113 0.95 -10.95 -4.23
C LYS A 113 1.67 -9.79 -4.92
N CYS A 114 1.42 -8.57 -4.46
CA CYS A 114 2.05 -7.35 -4.93
C CYS A 114 1.99 -6.27 -3.83
N ALA A 115 2.82 -5.25 -3.92
CA ALA A 115 2.82 -4.10 -3.01
C ALA A 115 3.49 -2.90 -3.68
N GLY A 116 3.08 -1.69 -3.30
CA GLY A 116 3.65 -0.48 -3.87
C GLY A 116 2.99 0.79 -3.35
N MET A 117 2.92 1.79 -4.21
CA MET A 117 2.22 3.04 -3.97
C MET A 117 1.03 3.20 -4.92
N ILE A 118 -0.10 3.70 -4.39
CA ILE A 118 -1.27 4.11 -5.17
C ILE A 118 -1.43 5.63 -5.05
N ASP A 119 -1.51 6.32 -6.19
CA ASP A 119 -1.74 7.77 -6.29
C ASP A 119 -3.23 8.02 -6.53
N ILE A 120 -3.87 8.72 -5.59
CA ILE A 120 -5.29 9.09 -5.65
C ILE A 120 -5.38 10.60 -5.62
N ARG A 121 -6.15 11.20 -6.54
CA ARG A 121 -6.28 12.66 -6.68
C ARG A 121 -7.75 13.04 -6.63
N ASN A 122 -8.16 13.83 -5.64
CA ASN A 122 -9.56 14.21 -5.43
C ASN A 122 -10.53 12.99 -5.47
N GLY A 123 -10.15 11.92 -4.77
CA GLY A 123 -10.89 10.66 -4.72
C GLY A 123 -10.84 9.82 -5.99
N LYS A 124 -10.04 10.20 -6.99
CA LYS A 124 -9.89 9.46 -8.25
C LYS A 124 -8.56 8.74 -8.32
N ILE A 125 -8.57 7.45 -8.62
CA ILE A 125 -7.36 6.65 -8.80
C ILE A 125 -6.62 7.17 -10.04
N PHE A 126 -5.37 7.57 -9.86
CA PHE A 126 -4.54 8.12 -10.93
C PHE A 126 -3.53 7.07 -11.44
N ASN A 127 -2.72 6.52 -10.54
CA ASN A 127 -1.66 5.57 -10.88
C ASN A 127 -1.43 4.54 -9.76
N ILE A 128 -0.80 3.41 -10.11
CA ILE A 128 -0.27 2.42 -9.17
C ILE A 128 1.10 1.92 -9.65
N ASP A 129 1.99 1.57 -8.73
CA ASP A 129 3.32 1.04 -9.03
C ASP A 129 3.67 -0.15 -8.12
N THR A 130 4.90 -0.65 -8.23
CA THR A 130 5.45 -1.72 -7.36
C THR A 130 6.48 -1.19 -6.36
N ASP A 131 6.45 0.10 -6.00
CA ASP A 131 7.44 0.72 -5.11
C ASP A 131 7.19 0.33 -3.64
N SER A 132 7.78 -0.79 -3.23
CA SER A 132 7.79 -1.25 -1.84
C SER A 132 9.19 -1.62 -1.38
N GLY A 133 9.74 -0.88 -0.41
CA GLY A 133 11.03 -1.22 0.19
C GLY A 133 11.03 -2.53 1.01
N HIS A 134 9.86 -2.94 1.53
CA HIS A 134 9.73 -4.11 2.43
C HIS A 134 9.49 -5.40 1.66
N TYR A 135 8.67 -5.34 0.61
CA TYR A 135 8.37 -6.51 -0.22
C TYR A 135 9.17 -6.53 -1.51
N LYS A 136 9.59 -5.37 -2.04
CA LYS A 136 10.33 -5.24 -3.32
C LYS A 136 9.80 -6.19 -4.41
N PRO A 137 8.47 -6.19 -4.68
CA PRO A 137 7.91 -7.16 -5.60
C PRO A 137 8.44 -6.94 -7.00
N ASN A 138 8.48 -8.01 -7.79
CA ASN A 138 8.87 -7.92 -9.20
C ASN A 138 7.77 -7.19 -9.99
N GLU A 139 8.13 -6.39 -10.99
CA GLU A 139 7.15 -5.66 -11.83
C GLU A 139 6.15 -6.60 -12.51
N LYS A 140 6.54 -7.85 -12.79
CA LYS A 140 5.66 -8.89 -13.33
C LYS A 140 4.48 -9.25 -12.40
N SER A 141 4.50 -8.81 -11.14
CA SER A 141 3.40 -8.97 -10.19
C SER A 141 2.39 -7.81 -10.23
N LEU A 142 2.72 -6.68 -10.88
CA LEU A 142 1.82 -5.53 -11.00
C LEU A 142 0.43 -5.91 -11.54
N PRO A 143 0.29 -6.84 -12.52
CA PRO A 143 -1.02 -7.30 -13.00
C PRO A 143 -1.97 -7.80 -11.90
N GLU A 144 -1.48 -8.30 -10.76
CA GLU A 144 -2.34 -8.67 -9.63
C GLU A 144 -3.12 -7.48 -9.07
N ALA A 145 -2.49 -6.30 -9.02
CA ALA A 145 -3.15 -5.06 -8.63
C ALA A 145 -4.02 -4.51 -9.78
N GLU A 146 -3.53 -4.57 -11.02
CA GLU A 146 -4.26 -4.06 -12.20
C GLU A 146 -5.54 -4.82 -12.49
N LYS A 147 -5.58 -6.12 -12.20
CA LYS A 147 -6.78 -6.95 -12.31
C LYS A 147 -7.90 -6.43 -11.40
N ILE A 148 -7.55 -6.02 -10.17
CA ILE A 148 -8.49 -5.45 -9.22
C ILE A 148 -9.00 -4.11 -9.75
N LEU A 149 -8.09 -3.22 -10.18
CA LEU A 149 -8.45 -1.92 -10.74
C LEU A 149 -9.34 -2.04 -11.98
N SER A 150 -9.04 -2.97 -12.88
CA SER A 150 -9.80 -3.18 -14.12
C SER A 150 -11.25 -3.63 -13.88
N SER A 151 -11.55 -4.15 -12.68
CA SER A 151 -12.92 -4.51 -12.26
C SER A 151 -13.74 -3.33 -11.71
N LEU A 152 -13.11 -2.19 -11.44
CA LEU A 152 -13.79 -1.03 -10.84
C LEU A 152 -14.52 -0.18 -11.90
N PRO A 153 -15.57 0.56 -11.53
CA PRO A 153 -16.26 1.47 -12.43
C PRO A 153 -15.32 2.53 -13.04
N SER A 154 -15.44 2.84 -14.32
CA SER A 154 -14.59 3.84 -14.99
C SER A 154 -14.62 5.22 -14.31
N SER A 155 -15.73 5.52 -13.63
CA SER A 155 -15.96 6.78 -12.92
C SER A 155 -15.04 6.99 -11.71
N VAL A 156 -14.43 5.94 -11.14
CA VAL A 156 -13.50 6.08 -10.01
C VAL A 156 -12.07 6.46 -10.43
N PHE A 157 -11.79 6.47 -11.73
CA PHE A 157 -10.47 6.78 -12.27
C PHE A 157 -10.35 8.24 -12.69
N ALA A 158 -9.14 8.79 -12.52
CA ALA A 158 -8.82 10.14 -12.98
C ALA A 158 -8.82 10.18 -14.51
N ARG A 159 -9.08 11.36 -15.11
CA ARG A 159 -9.21 11.49 -16.58
C ARG A 159 -8.02 10.93 -17.38
N LYS A 160 -6.82 11.08 -16.84
CA LYS A 160 -5.56 10.63 -17.45
C LYS A 160 -5.07 9.27 -16.93
N SER A 161 -5.89 8.57 -16.15
CA SER A 161 -5.53 7.23 -15.66
C SER A 161 -5.76 6.19 -16.75
N LYS A 162 -4.86 5.21 -16.86
CA LYS A 162 -4.93 4.16 -17.89
C LYS A 162 -6.15 3.24 -17.77
N TRP A 163 -6.74 3.12 -16.59
CA TRP A 163 -7.95 2.31 -16.37
C TRP A 163 -9.24 3.06 -16.65
N ARG A 164 -9.19 4.37 -16.93
CA ARG A 164 -10.39 5.12 -17.31
C ARG A 164 -10.75 4.80 -18.76
N LYS A 165 -11.77 3.96 -18.95
CA LYS A 165 -12.39 3.72 -20.26
C LYS A 165 -12.95 5.05 -20.80
N LYS A 166 -12.71 5.30 -22.09
CA LYS A 166 -13.21 6.49 -22.81
C LYS A 166 -14.72 6.45 -22.92
#